data_AF-A0A2A2GHQ4-F1
#
_entry.id   AF-A0A2A2GHQ4-F1
#
_cell.length_a   1.000
_cell.length_b   1.000
_cell.length_c   1.000
_cell.angle_alpha   90.00
_cell.angle_beta   90.00
_cell.angle_gamma   90.00
#
_symmetry.space_group_name_H-M   'P 1'
#
loop_
_entity.id
_entity.type
_entity.pdbx_description
1 polymer ?
#
loop_
_entity_poly.entity_id
_entity_poly.type
_entity_poly.pdbx_seq_one_letter_code
_entity_poly.pdbx_strand_id
1 'polypeptide(L)'
;LVGGAAQALGGAAAGAGAASAAGGEGGGDLLPGLPNPVDYVTDNLLRSEAAAPDQFSNENIRREVGNIMANVIRTGDLAQADRTYLERAIAARTTLPPAEVSARIDQSVTQVQQLRKDAQDAVDQAQAEAQRLRDEAAAQAEELKQQAIEAAEAVRRAGVLSAFALAASALIAAAAAFIGAQKGGRARDEGRIWGGLTHRPLRPR
;
A
#
# COMPACT_ATOMS: atom_id res chain seq x y z
N LEU A 1 19.55 -9.95 -21.33
CA LEU A 1 19.34 -8.50 -21.14
C LEU A 1 18.38 -8.35 -19.98
N VAL A 2 18.93 -7.98 -18.82
CA VAL A 2 18.23 -7.66 -17.58
C VAL A 2 17.88 -6.17 -17.61
N GLY A 3 16.71 -5.79 -17.09
CA GLY A 3 16.48 -4.44 -16.56
C GLY A 3 15.41 -3.60 -17.28
N GLY A 4 14.44 -3.12 -16.51
CA GLY A 4 13.36 -2.23 -16.91
C GLY A 4 12.14 -2.43 -16.00
N ALA A 5 12.32 -2.39 -14.68
CA ALA A 5 12.13 -1.18 -13.87
C ALA A 5 10.70 -0.62 -14.01
N ALA A 6 9.86 -1.07 -13.07
CA ALA A 6 8.53 -0.58 -12.81
C ALA A 6 8.54 0.93 -12.53
N GLN A 7 7.84 1.70 -13.37
CA GLN A 7 7.39 3.05 -13.08
C GLN A 7 6.00 3.26 -13.70
N ALA A 8 4.99 2.71 -13.05
CA ALA A 8 3.62 3.21 -13.17
C ALA A 8 3.31 3.88 -11.83
N LEU A 9 3.71 5.15 -11.77
CA LEU A 9 3.48 6.08 -10.67
C LEU A 9 1.98 6.23 -10.43
N GLY A 10 1.57 5.98 -9.18
CA GLY A 10 0.25 6.31 -8.67
C GLY A 10 -0.02 7.81 -8.78
N GLY A 11 -0.91 8.17 -9.70
CA GLY A 11 -1.47 9.51 -9.82
C GLY A 11 -2.53 9.77 -8.76
N ALA A 12 -2.12 9.97 -7.51
CA ALA A 12 -2.97 10.57 -6.46
C ALA A 12 -2.17 11.28 -5.34
N ALA A 13 -0.83 11.26 -5.36
CA ALA A 13 -0.01 11.81 -4.27
C ALA A 13 0.74 13.13 -4.59
N ALA A 14 0.50 13.76 -5.75
CA ALA A 14 1.17 15.01 -6.15
C ALA A 14 0.35 16.27 -5.83
N GLY A 15 -0.21 16.35 -4.62
CA GLY A 15 -0.88 17.55 -4.10
C GLY A 15 -0.20 18.20 -2.89
N ALA A 16 0.81 17.55 -2.28
CA ALA A 16 1.38 17.99 -1.00
C ALA A 16 2.88 18.32 -1.04
N GLY A 17 3.54 18.30 -2.22
CA GLY A 17 5.00 18.40 -2.34
C GLY A 17 5.58 19.59 -3.11
N ALA A 18 4.75 20.49 -3.67
CA ALA A 18 5.22 21.65 -4.44
C ALA A 18 5.24 22.98 -3.66
N ALA A 19 4.85 22.97 -2.38
CA ALA A 19 4.84 24.17 -1.54
C ALA A 19 6.11 24.34 -0.68
N SER A 20 7.02 23.36 -0.70
CA SER A 20 8.23 23.33 0.12
C SER A 20 9.50 23.58 -0.70
N ALA A 21 9.53 24.62 -1.54
CA ALA A 21 10.76 25.08 -2.21
C ALA A 21 10.77 26.55 -2.67
N ALA A 22 9.99 27.44 -2.05
CA ALA A 22 10.14 28.89 -2.26
C ALA A 22 9.80 29.68 -0.99
N GLY A 23 10.35 29.23 0.14
CA GLY A 23 10.59 30.08 1.31
C GLY A 23 12.01 30.62 1.21
N GLY A 24 12.14 31.91 0.91
CA GLY A 24 13.41 32.62 0.82
C GLY A 24 13.20 34.08 0.44
N GLU A 25 12.97 34.91 1.46
CA GLU A 25 13.29 36.34 1.59
C GLU A 25 13.11 37.26 0.35
N GLY A 26 12.10 38.14 0.39
CA GLY A 26 12.00 39.29 -0.51
C GLY A 26 10.75 39.37 -1.39
N GLY A 27 9.55 39.13 -0.84
CA GLY A 27 8.29 39.34 -1.56
C GLY A 27 7.88 40.81 -1.63
N GLY A 28 8.74 41.68 -2.18
CA GLY A 28 8.58 43.14 -2.06
C GLY A 28 8.63 43.97 -3.33
N ASP A 29 8.87 43.41 -4.52
CA ASP A 29 8.85 44.24 -5.75
C ASP A 29 8.51 43.41 -6.98
N LEU A 30 7.26 43.51 -7.43
CA LEU A 30 6.81 42.86 -8.66
C LEU A 30 6.82 43.82 -9.86
N LEU A 31 7.05 45.12 -9.67
CA LEU A 31 7.29 46.10 -10.74
C LEU A 31 7.64 47.48 -10.15
N PRO A 32 8.78 48.11 -10.51
CA PRO A 32 9.13 49.43 -10.01
C PRO A 32 8.25 50.49 -10.70
N GLY A 33 7.32 51.12 -9.96
CA GLY A 33 6.57 52.30 -10.41
C GLY A 33 5.05 52.21 -10.39
N LEU A 34 4.45 51.11 -9.91
CA LEU A 34 3.01 51.03 -9.64
C LEU A 34 2.78 50.86 -8.12
N PRO A 35 1.77 51.52 -7.52
CA PRO A 35 1.44 51.29 -6.13
C PRO A 35 1.11 49.81 -5.90
N ASN A 36 1.88 49.14 -5.05
CA ASN A 36 1.74 47.72 -4.78
C ASN A 36 0.41 47.45 -4.07
N PRO A 37 -0.46 46.56 -4.58
CA PRO A 37 -1.74 46.23 -3.93
C PRO A 37 -1.53 45.59 -2.55
N VAL A 38 -0.37 44.97 -2.33
CA VAL A 38 0.05 44.45 -1.03
C VAL A 38 0.35 45.55 -0.01
N ASP A 39 0.85 46.73 -0.43
CA ASP A 39 1.05 47.87 0.47
C ASP A 39 -0.30 48.46 0.90
N TYR A 40 -1.28 48.49 0.01
CA TYR A 40 -2.62 48.96 0.36
C TYR A 40 -3.31 48.00 1.35
N VAL A 41 -3.17 46.68 1.15
CA VAL A 41 -3.65 45.67 2.10
C VAL A 41 -2.93 45.81 3.45
N THR A 42 -1.62 46.06 3.44
CA THR A 42 -0.82 46.20 4.66
C THR A 42 -1.14 47.50 5.41
N ASP A 43 -1.29 48.64 4.72
CA ASP A 43 -1.65 49.93 5.32
C ASP A 43 -3.08 49.90 5.88
N ASN A 44 -4.00 49.18 5.23
CA ASN A 44 -5.36 49.01 5.73
C ASN A 44 -5.43 48.03 6.92
N LEU A 45 -4.55 47.04 6.98
CA LEU A 45 -4.41 46.14 8.13
C LEU A 45 -3.83 46.86 9.35
N LEU A 46 -2.80 47.69 9.15
CA LEU A 46 -2.18 48.48 10.22
C LEU A 46 -3.08 49.63 10.70
N ARG A 47 -3.85 50.26 9.79
CA ARG A 47 -4.83 51.29 10.15
C ARG A 47 -6.07 50.72 10.84
N SER A 48 -6.44 49.46 10.58
CA SER A 48 -7.56 48.77 11.24
C SER A 48 -7.28 48.34 12.69
N GLU A 49 -6.04 48.38 13.15
CA GLU A 49 -5.65 47.98 14.51
C GLU A 49 -5.98 49.08 15.54
N ALA A 50 -6.13 50.33 15.11
CA ALA A 50 -6.32 51.49 15.98
C ALA A 50 -7.69 51.59 16.71
N ALA A 51 -8.59 50.61 16.54
CA ALA A 51 -9.95 50.69 17.09
C ALA A 51 -10.47 49.42 17.80
N ALA A 52 -9.66 48.35 17.90
CA ALA A 52 -10.07 47.13 18.60
C ALA A 52 -9.28 46.97 19.92
N PRO A 53 -9.92 46.58 21.04
CA PRO A 53 -9.21 46.20 22.27
C PRO A 53 -8.21 45.06 21.96
N ASP A 54 -6.99 45.07 22.54
CA ASP A 54 -5.90 44.10 22.24
C ASP A 54 -6.34 42.62 22.27
N GLN A 55 -7.31 42.29 23.12
CA GLN A 55 -7.95 40.98 23.24
C GLN A 55 -8.72 40.51 21.98
N PHE A 56 -9.08 41.42 21.07
CA PHE A 56 -9.78 41.18 19.80
C PHE A 56 -8.98 41.72 18.59
N SER A 57 -7.66 41.82 18.73
CA SER A 57 -6.78 42.11 17.60
C SER A 57 -6.91 41.05 16.50
N ASN A 58 -6.61 41.43 15.26
CA ASN A 58 -6.72 40.55 14.10
C ASN A 58 -5.92 39.25 14.26
N GLU A 59 -4.73 39.35 14.86
CA GLU A 59 -3.84 38.22 15.10
C GLU A 59 -4.39 37.26 16.16
N ASN A 60 -4.88 37.80 17.29
CA ASN A 60 -5.45 36.99 18.36
C ASN A 60 -6.72 36.26 17.91
N ILE A 61 -7.58 36.93 17.14
CA ILE A 61 -8.79 36.30 16.58
C ILE A 61 -8.43 35.19 15.60
N ARG A 62 -7.47 35.41 14.69
CA ARG A 62 -7.06 34.36 13.74
C ARG A 62 -6.54 33.12 14.44
N ARG A 63 -5.73 33.31 15.48
CA ARG A 63 -5.19 32.21 16.29
C ARG A 63 -6.28 31.46 17.03
N GLU A 64 -7.19 32.17 17.69
CA GLU A 64 -8.25 31.56 18.49
C GLU A 64 -9.28 30.85 17.60
N VAL A 65 -9.69 31.47 16.48
CA VAL A 65 -10.55 30.84 15.48
C VAL A 65 -9.90 29.58 14.89
N GLY A 66 -8.58 29.60 14.66
CA GLY A 66 -7.83 28.42 14.23
C GLY A 66 -7.90 27.27 15.24
N ASN A 67 -7.72 27.58 16.53
CA ASN A 67 -7.81 26.59 17.62
C ASN A 67 -9.24 26.02 17.74
N ILE A 68 -10.25 26.89 17.68
CA ILE A 68 -11.66 26.49 17.72
C ILE A 68 -11.98 25.58 16.53
N MET A 69 -11.57 25.94 15.32
CA MET A 69 -11.80 25.13 14.12
C MET A 69 -11.10 23.78 14.22
N ALA A 70 -9.85 23.73 14.69
CA ALA A 70 -9.14 22.47 14.90
C ALA A 70 -9.83 21.57 15.93
N ASN A 71 -10.39 22.16 17.00
CA ASN A 71 -11.16 21.43 18.00
C ASN A 71 -12.46 20.90 17.40
N VAL A 72 -13.22 21.75 16.71
CA VAL A 72 -14.46 21.36 16.02
C VAL A 72 -14.18 20.19 15.08
N ILE A 73 -13.21 20.29 14.16
CA ILE A 73 -12.85 19.21 13.23
C ILE A 73 -12.68 17.87 13.96
N ARG A 74 -12.03 17.89 15.13
CA ARG A 74 -11.76 16.70 15.95
C ARG A 74 -12.98 16.20 16.71
N THR A 75 -13.73 17.08 17.39
CA THR A 75 -14.77 16.69 18.34
C THR A 75 -16.13 16.52 17.71
N GLY A 76 -16.41 17.18 16.59
CA GLY A 76 -17.76 17.21 16.04
C GLY A 76 -18.44 18.56 16.19
N ASP A 77 -18.18 19.22 17.31
CA ASP A 77 -19.07 20.22 17.90
C ASP A 77 -18.32 21.48 18.35
N LEU A 78 -19.04 22.60 18.31
CA LEU A 78 -18.56 23.89 18.80
C LEU A 78 -18.78 23.97 20.32
N ALA A 79 -17.71 24.11 21.11
CA ALA A 79 -17.85 24.24 22.55
C ALA A 79 -18.59 25.54 22.91
N GLN A 80 -19.32 25.52 24.03
CA GLN A 80 -20.12 26.68 24.42
C GLN A 80 -19.25 27.91 24.73
N ALA A 81 -18.05 27.72 25.28
CA ALA A 81 -17.07 28.77 25.49
C ALA A 81 -16.62 29.41 24.15
N ASP A 82 -16.34 28.57 23.15
CA ASP A 82 -15.93 28.98 21.81
C ASP A 82 -17.03 29.77 21.11
N ARG A 83 -18.29 29.32 21.25
CA ARG A 83 -19.46 30.05 20.76
C ARG A 83 -19.59 31.44 21.38
N THR A 84 -19.48 31.55 22.71
CA THR A 84 -19.54 32.84 23.41
C THR A 84 -18.39 33.76 22.98
N TYR A 85 -17.19 33.23 22.74
CA TYR A 85 -16.08 33.99 22.20
C TYR A 85 -16.39 34.52 20.80
N LEU A 86 -16.88 33.67 19.89
CA LEU A 86 -17.24 34.04 18.51
C LEU A 86 -18.36 35.08 18.47
N GLU A 87 -19.41 34.92 19.27
CA GLU A 87 -20.50 35.90 19.38
C GLU A 87 -19.97 37.26 19.82
N ARG A 88 -19.07 37.30 20.81
CA ARG A 88 -18.46 38.54 21.31
C ARG A 88 -17.50 39.17 20.29
N ALA A 89 -16.73 38.36 19.56
CA ALA A 89 -15.81 38.81 18.52
C ALA A 89 -16.57 39.37 17.30
N ILE A 90 -17.68 38.75 16.89
CA ILE A 90 -18.52 39.20 15.76
C ILE A 90 -19.29 40.47 16.15
N ALA A 91 -19.87 40.52 17.36
CA ALA A 91 -20.57 41.71 17.86
C ALA A 91 -19.64 42.93 17.99
N ALA A 92 -18.36 42.73 18.31
CA ALA A 92 -17.38 43.81 18.37
C ALA A 92 -16.97 44.36 16.99
N ARG A 93 -17.19 43.61 15.91
CA ARG A 93 -16.74 43.94 14.54
C ARG A 93 -17.87 44.20 13.56
N THR A 94 -19.11 43.90 13.93
CA THR A 94 -20.28 44.04 13.07
C THR A 94 -21.42 44.70 13.85
N THR A 95 -22.22 45.51 13.16
CA THR A 95 -23.45 46.14 13.69
C THR A 95 -24.68 45.22 13.57
N LEU A 96 -24.47 43.90 13.52
CA LEU A 96 -25.55 42.92 13.39
C LEU A 96 -26.29 42.72 14.73
N PRO A 97 -27.61 42.47 14.70
CA PRO A 97 -28.36 42.14 15.90
C PRO A 97 -27.93 40.76 16.46
N PRO A 98 -27.90 40.57 17.80
CA PRO A 98 -27.39 39.34 18.43
C PRO A 98 -28.05 38.04 17.92
N ALA A 99 -29.36 38.09 17.65
CA ALA A 99 -30.11 36.95 17.15
C ALA A 99 -29.63 36.47 15.77
N GLU A 100 -29.20 37.39 14.90
CA GLU A 100 -28.72 37.05 13.57
C GLU A 100 -27.29 36.48 13.59
N VAL A 101 -26.47 36.91 14.56
CA VAL A 101 -25.13 36.34 14.80
C VAL A 101 -25.23 34.87 15.22
N SER A 102 -26.09 34.56 16.19
CA SER A 102 -26.29 33.17 16.65
C SER A 102 -26.83 32.27 15.52
N ALA A 103 -27.78 32.76 14.73
CA ALA A 103 -28.33 32.01 13.59
C ALA A 103 -27.24 31.68 12.53
N ARG A 104 -26.36 32.63 12.22
CA ARG A 104 -25.24 32.41 11.29
C ARG A 104 -24.25 31.38 11.83
N ILE A 105 -23.93 31.44 13.13
CA ILE A 105 -23.06 30.45 13.78
C ILE A 105 -23.68 29.04 13.71
N ASP A 106 -24.97 28.90 14.02
CA ASP A 106 -25.67 27.60 13.96
C ASP A 106 -25.68 27.01 12.55
N GLN A 107 -25.92 27.85 11.53
CA GLN A 107 -25.86 27.43 10.14
C GLN A 107 -24.44 26.97 9.75
N SER A 108 -23.40 27.68 10.17
CA SER A 108 -22.01 27.29 9.91
C SER A 108 -21.64 25.98 10.61
N VAL A 109 -22.04 25.79 11.87
CA VAL A 109 -21.81 24.53 12.60
C VAL A 109 -22.50 23.36 11.89
N THR A 110 -23.75 23.56 11.45
CA THR A 110 -24.51 22.55 10.70
C THR A 110 -23.79 22.17 9.39
N GLN A 111 -23.27 23.13 8.64
CA GLN A 111 -22.52 22.86 7.41
C GLN A 111 -21.22 22.09 7.69
N VAL A 112 -20.48 22.46 8.75
CA VAL A 112 -19.25 21.77 9.13
C VAL A 112 -19.53 20.33 9.58
N GLN A 113 -20.62 20.11 10.32
CA GLN A 113 -21.05 18.76 10.70
C GLN A 113 -21.41 17.91 9.49
N GLN A 114 -22.14 18.46 8.52
CA GLN A 114 -22.47 17.76 7.27
C GLN A 114 -21.20 17.42 6.48
N LEU A 115 -20.29 18.39 6.30
CA LEU A 115 -19.03 18.17 5.59
C LEU A 115 -18.17 17.09 6.28
N ARG A 116 -18.13 17.07 7.61
CA ARG A 116 -17.43 16.01 8.36
C ARG A 116 -18.06 14.65 8.09
N LYS A 117 -19.39 14.56 8.14
CA LYS A 117 -20.10 13.31 7.87
C LYS A 117 -19.79 12.80 6.47
N ASP A 118 -19.88 13.67 5.46
CA ASP A 118 -19.56 13.32 4.08
C ASP A 118 -18.09 12.88 3.93
N ALA A 119 -17.17 13.52 4.65
CA ALA A 119 -15.75 13.13 4.67
C ALA A 119 -15.52 11.80 5.40
N GLN A 120 -16.24 11.52 6.49
CA GLN A 120 -16.20 10.24 7.19
C GLN A 120 -16.73 9.12 6.29
N ASP A 121 -17.87 9.33 5.65
CA ASP A 121 -18.46 8.38 4.70
C ASP A 121 -17.48 8.09 3.53
N ALA A 122 -16.79 9.11 3.03
CA ALA A 122 -15.76 8.93 1.99
C ALA A 122 -14.54 8.14 2.47
N VAL A 123 -14.08 8.36 3.71
CA VAL A 123 -12.98 7.60 4.32
C VAL A 123 -13.39 6.15 4.54
N ASP A 124 -14.60 5.90 5.05
CA ASP A 124 -15.11 4.55 5.29
C ASP A 124 -15.26 3.77 3.97
N GLN A 125 -15.72 4.43 2.90
CA GLN A 125 -15.77 3.84 1.56
C GLN A 125 -14.37 3.48 1.04
N ALA A 126 -13.40 4.40 1.18
CA ALA A 126 -12.03 4.16 0.75
C ALA A 126 -11.37 3.02 1.55
N GLN A 127 -11.65 2.92 2.85
CA GLN A 127 -11.18 1.81 3.69
C GLN A 127 -11.82 0.48 3.28
N ALA A 128 -13.11 0.47 2.99
CA ALA A 128 -13.82 -0.72 2.54
C ALA A 128 -13.27 -1.23 1.19
N GLU A 129 -12.99 -0.34 0.24
CA GLU A 129 -12.35 -0.69 -1.04
C GLU A 129 -10.92 -1.20 -0.84
N ALA A 130 -10.12 -0.52 -0.01
CA ALA A 130 -8.77 -0.96 0.31
C ALA A 130 -8.75 -2.33 0.99
N GLN A 131 -9.73 -2.63 1.85
CA GLN A 131 -9.85 -3.94 2.49
C GLN A 131 -10.22 -5.02 1.48
N ARG A 132 -11.15 -4.76 0.55
CA ARG A 132 -11.49 -5.68 -0.53
C ARG A 132 -10.27 -6.03 -1.39
N LEU A 133 -9.50 -5.03 -1.80
CA LEU A 133 -8.28 -5.24 -2.58
C LEU A 133 -7.23 -6.06 -1.81
N ARG A 134 -7.13 -5.86 -0.48
CA ARG A 134 -6.26 -6.68 0.38
C ARG A 134 -6.72 -8.13 0.47
N ASP A 135 -8.02 -8.34 0.62
CA ASP A 135 -8.60 -9.69 0.72
C ASP A 135 -8.44 -10.45 -0.61
N GLU A 136 -8.66 -9.79 -1.75
CA GLU A 136 -8.42 -10.35 -3.07
C GLU A 136 -6.94 -10.68 -3.29
N ALA A 137 -6.03 -9.78 -2.91
CA ALA A 137 -4.59 -10.03 -3.01
C ALA A 137 -4.14 -11.18 -2.10
N ALA A 138 -4.72 -11.31 -0.90
CA ALA A 138 -4.47 -12.43 -0.01
C ALA A 138 -4.97 -13.75 -0.59
N ALA A 139 -6.16 -13.77 -1.20
CA ALA A 139 -6.70 -14.96 -1.86
C ALA A 139 -5.81 -15.42 -3.02
N GLN A 140 -5.35 -14.50 -3.87
CA GLN A 140 -4.42 -14.82 -4.97
C GLN A 140 -3.08 -15.35 -4.43
N ALA A 141 -2.57 -14.79 -3.34
CA ALA A 141 -1.33 -15.26 -2.73
C ALA A 141 -1.45 -16.70 -2.19
N GLU A 142 -2.58 -17.04 -1.56
CA GLU A 142 -2.84 -18.41 -1.11
C GLU A 142 -3.00 -19.39 -2.29
N GLU A 143 -3.65 -18.97 -3.38
CA GLU A 143 -3.75 -19.79 -4.60
C GLU A 143 -2.37 -20.08 -5.18
N LEU A 144 -1.50 -19.07 -5.33
CA LEU A 144 -0.14 -19.23 -5.83
C LEU A 144 0.70 -20.14 -4.93
N LYS A 145 0.56 -20.03 -3.60
CA LYS A 145 1.21 -20.95 -2.66
C LYS A 145 0.74 -22.38 -2.88
N GLN A 146 -0.56 -22.60 -3.05
CA GLN A 146 -1.12 -23.93 -3.27
C GLN A 146 -0.63 -24.55 -4.58
N GLN A 147 -0.58 -23.76 -5.66
CA GLN A 147 -0.01 -24.18 -6.94
C GLN A 147 1.49 -24.55 -6.81
N ALA A 148 2.26 -23.78 -6.05
CA ALA A 148 3.67 -24.08 -5.80
C ALA A 148 3.86 -25.37 -5.00
N ILE A 149 3.01 -25.62 -3.99
CA ILE A 149 3.02 -26.87 -3.22
C ILE A 149 2.68 -28.06 -4.12
N GLU A 150 1.63 -27.94 -4.94
CA GLU A 150 1.21 -29.01 -5.85
C GLU A 150 2.29 -29.33 -6.89
N ALA A 151 2.92 -28.31 -7.48
CA ALA A 151 4.04 -28.51 -8.40
C ALA A 151 5.22 -29.23 -7.72
N ALA A 152 5.56 -28.86 -6.49
CA ALA A 152 6.62 -29.53 -5.72
C ALA A 152 6.25 -30.99 -5.40
N GLU A 153 5.00 -31.27 -5.04
CA GLU A 153 4.51 -32.63 -4.81
C GLU A 153 4.54 -33.47 -6.09
N ALA A 154 4.15 -32.91 -7.23
CA ALA A 154 4.20 -33.59 -8.52
C ALA A 154 5.63 -34.00 -8.88
N VAL A 155 6.61 -33.10 -8.68
CA VAL A 155 8.04 -33.41 -8.86
C VAL A 155 8.49 -34.51 -7.91
N ARG A 156 8.10 -34.46 -6.63
CA ARG A 156 8.44 -35.49 -5.64
C ARG A 156 7.86 -36.85 -6.05
N ARG A 157 6.58 -36.92 -6.44
CA ARG A 157 5.92 -38.17 -6.87
C ARG A 157 6.55 -38.74 -8.14
N ALA A 158 6.84 -37.90 -9.14
CA ALA A 158 7.51 -38.31 -10.37
C ALA A 158 8.93 -38.83 -10.11
N GLY A 159 9.69 -38.18 -9.22
CA GLY A 159 11.03 -38.62 -8.82
C GLY A 159 11.06 -39.99 -8.15
N VAL A 160 10.08 -40.28 -7.29
CA VAL A 160 9.97 -41.60 -6.64
C VAL A 160 9.65 -42.68 -7.68
N LEU A 161 8.72 -42.41 -8.61
CA LEU A 161 8.35 -43.37 -9.65
C LEU A 161 9.50 -43.66 -10.63
N SER A 162 10.26 -42.64 -11.02
CA SER A 162 11.40 -42.82 -11.92
C SER A 162 12.55 -43.57 -11.25
N ALA A 163 12.86 -43.27 -9.99
CA ALA A 163 13.84 -44.00 -9.19
C ALA A 163 13.44 -45.48 -9.02
N PHE A 164 12.16 -45.74 -8.75
CA PHE A 164 11.65 -47.11 -8.65
C PHE A 164 11.74 -47.87 -9.97
N ALA A 165 11.38 -47.25 -11.10
CA ALA A 165 11.49 -47.86 -12.42
C ALA A 165 12.96 -48.20 -12.79
N LEU A 166 13.91 -47.33 -12.45
CA LEU A 166 15.34 -47.60 -12.60
C LEU A 166 15.81 -48.75 -11.70
N ALA A 167 15.40 -48.77 -10.44
CA ALA A 167 15.73 -49.84 -9.51
C ALA A 167 15.18 -51.20 -9.98
N ALA A 168 13.92 -51.24 -10.45
CA ALA A 168 13.31 -52.44 -11.01
C ALA A 168 14.08 -52.93 -12.25
N SER A 169 14.49 -52.03 -13.13
CA SER A 169 15.29 -52.35 -14.32
C SER A 169 16.65 -52.93 -13.94
N ALA A 170 17.33 -52.33 -12.96
CA ALA A 170 18.61 -52.82 -12.45
C ALA A 170 18.49 -54.21 -11.80
N LEU A 171 17.39 -54.49 -11.10
CA LEU A 171 17.14 -55.79 -10.46
C LEU A 171 16.95 -56.90 -11.51
N ILE A 172 16.19 -56.63 -12.58
CA ILE A 172 16.02 -57.58 -13.70
C ILE A 172 17.36 -57.87 -14.38
N ALA A 173 18.16 -56.85 -14.65
CA ALA A 173 19.49 -57.02 -15.24
C ALA A 173 20.43 -57.84 -14.33
N ALA A 174 20.41 -57.56 -13.01
CA ALA A 174 21.19 -58.31 -12.03
C ALA A 174 20.77 -59.80 -11.99
N ALA A 175 19.48 -60.09 -12.06
CA ALA A 175 18.97 -61.47 -12.10
C ALA A 175 19.43 -62.21 -13.38
N ALA A 176 19.34 -61.56 -14.55
CA ALA A 176 19.82 -62.13 -15.81
C ALA A 176 21.33 -62.41 -15.77
N ALA A 177 22.11 -61.47 -15.25
CA ALA A 177 23.56 -61.62 -15.07
C ALA A 177 23.90 -62.79 -14.13
N PHE A 178 23.17 -62.94 -13.01
CA PHE A 178 23.38 -64.03 -12.06
C PHE A 178 23.13 -65.41 -12.67
N ILE A 179 22.02 -65.57 -13.39
CA ILE A 179 21.70 -66.83 -14.10
C ILE A 179 22.75 -67.14 -15.17
N GLY A 180 23.17 -66.12 -15.93
CA GLY A 180 24.23 -66.25 -16.93
C GLY A 180 25.56 -66.70 -16.31
N ALA A 181 25.96 -66.11 -15.18
CA ALA A 181 27.17 -66.48 -14.47
C ALA A 181 27.13 -67.92 -13.94
N GLN A 182 26.02 -68.35 -13.33
CA GLN A 182 25.87 -69.74 -12.87
C GLN A 182 25.92 -70.74 -14.02
N LYS A 183 25.24 -70.45 -15.13
CA LYS A 183 25.20 -71.34 -16.30
C LYS A 183 26.56 -71.39 -17.01
N GLY A 184 27.26 -70.26 -17.11
CA GLY A 184 28.61 -70.16 -17.68
C GLY A 184 29.66 -70.88 -16.84
N GLY A 185 29.62 -70.72 -15.50
CA GLY A 185 30.50 -71.44 -14.57
C GLY A 185 30.35 -72.96 -14.70
N ARG A 186 29.10 -73.46 -14.64
CA ARG A 186 28.83 -74.89 -14.81
C ARG A 186 29.29 -75.41 -16.18
N ALA A 187 29.11 -74.65 -17.26
CA ALA A 187 29.57 -75.04 -18.59
C ALA A 187 31.11 -75.14 -18.69
N ARG A 188 31.83 -74.25 -17.99
CA ARG A 188 33.29 -74.33 -17.83
C ARG A 188 33.69 -75.59 -17.08
N ASP A 189 33.01 -75.90 -15.97
CA ASP A 189 33.34 -77.04 -15.11
C ASP A 189 33.08 -78.39 -15.80
N GLU A 190 32.08 -78.44 -16.68
CA GLU A 190 31.77 -79.65 -17.47
C GLU A 190 32.62 -79.78 -18.75
N GLY A 191 33.56 -78.88 -19.00
CA GLY A 191 34.41 -78.91 -20.19
C GLY A 191 33.65 -78.68 -21.51
N ARG A 192 32.46 -78.07 -21.48
CA ARG A 192 31.63 -77.84 -22.67
C ARG A 192 31.92 -76.46 -23.26
N ILE A 193 32.78 -76.43 -24.28
CA ILE A 193 33.01 -75.23 -25.10
C ILE A 193 31.80 -74.96 -26.01
N TRP A 194 31.27 -73.73 -25.98
CA TRP A 194 30.22 -73.27 -26.89
C TRP A 194 30.78 -73.11 -28.31
N GLY A 195 30.64 -74.16 -29.14
CA GLY A 195 30.94 -74.14 -30.57
C GLY A 195 29.68 -73.80 -31.39
N GLY A 196 29.20 -72.56 -31.31
CA GLY A 196 27.98 -72.14 -32.01
C GLY A 196 26.69 -72.85 -31.53
N LEU A 197 25.67 -72.96 -32.39
CA LEU A 197 24.33 -73.48 -32.06
C LEU A 197 24.25 -75.01 -31.86
N THR A 198 25.37 -75.74 -31.79
CA THR A 198 25.34 -77.20 -31.61
C THR A 198 26.22 -77.64 -30.44
N HIS A 199 25.65 -78.44 -29.53
CA HIS A 199 26.38 -79.04 -28.43
C HIS A 199 27.13 -80.29 -28.90
N ARG A 200 28.47 -80.27 -28.88
CA ARG A 200 29.30 -81.45 -29.15
C ARG A 200 30.15 -81.81 -27.94
N PRO A 201 29.99 -83.01 -27.35
CA PRO A 201 30.81 -83.44 -26.21
C PRO A 201 32.24 -83.78 -26.67
N LEU A 202 33.24 -83.34 -25.90
CA LEU A 202 34.65 -83.70 -26.11
C LEU A 202 34.88 -85.13 -25.58
N ARG A 203 35.34 -86.02 -26.45
CA ARG A 203 35.78 -87.36 -26.03
C ARG A 203 37.20 -87.28 -25.45
N PRO A 204 37.45 -87.85 -24.25
CA PRO A 204 38.81 -87.99 -23.74
C PRO A 204 39.58 -89.01 -24.61
N ARG A 205 40.86 -88.72 -24.84
CA ARG A 205 41.82 -89.66 -25.42
C ARG A 205 42.40 -90.53 -24.31
#